data_AF-A0A7S7UB08-F1
#
_entry.id   AF-A0A7S7UB08-F1
#
_cell.length_a   1.000
_cell.length_b   1.000
_cell.length_c   1.000
_cell.angle_alpha   90.00
_cell.angle_beta   90.00
_cell.angle_gamma   90.00
#
_symmetry.space_group_name_H-M   'P 1'
#
loop_
_entity.id
_entity.type
_entity.pdbx_description
1 polymer ?
#
loop_
_entity_poly.entity_id
_entity_poly.type
_entity_poly.pdbx_seq_one_letter_code
_entity_poly.pdbx_strand_id
1 'polypeptide(L)' 'MAQVEEQKIRERAHQLWEQAGRPESKENQFWLEAERQLKEEQIRRELKTPDNL' A
#
# COMPACT_ATOMS: atom_id res chain seq x y z
N MET A 1 -2.05 0.92 -14.63
CA MET A 1 -2.13 1.80 -13.45
C MET A 1 -1.18 1.38 -12.31
N ALA A 2 -0.52 0.22 -12.38
CA ALA A 2 0.27 -0.37 -11.28
C ALA A 2 1.43 0.49 -10.69
N GLN A 3 2.00 1.43 -11.44
CA GLN A 3 3.10 2.27 -10.92
C GLN A 3 2.64 3.26 -9.83
N VAL A 4 1.36 3.66 -9.85
CA VAL A 4 0.81 4.58 -8.84
C VAL A 4 0.62 3.88 -7.51
N GLU A 5 0.36 2.56 -7.53
CA GLU A 5 0.18 1.75 -6.32
C GLU A 5 1.49 1.56 -5.56
N GLU A 6 2.61 1.29 -6.24
CA GLU A 6 3.91 1.11 -5.58
C GLU A 6 4.35 2.38 -4.83
N GLN A 7 4.16 3.57 -5.42
CA GLN A 7 4.44 4.85 -4.77
C GLN A 7 3.61 5.01 -3.47
N LYS A 8 2.31 4.67 -3.52
CA LYS A 8 1.44 4.73 -2.35
C LYS A 8 1.82 3.70 -1.28
N ILE A 9 2.20 2.49 -1.68
CA ILE A 9 2.66 1.43 -0.76
C ILE A 9 3.91 1.92 -0.04
N ARG A 10 4.85 2.48 -0.79
CA ARG A 10 6.07 3.06 -0.23
C ARG A 10 5.79 4.20 0.73
N GLU A 11 4.96 5.17 0.37
CA GLU A 11 4.59 6.27 1.27
C GLU A 11 3.95 5.77 2.56
N ARG A 12 3.02 4.81 2.46
CA ARG A 12 2.29 4.27 3.62
C ARG A 12 3.20 3.44 4.53
N ALA A 13 4.03 2.59 3.93
CA ALA A 13 5.03 1.81 4.65
C ALA A 13 6.04 2.72 5.35
N HIS A 14 6.51 3.78 4.67
CA HIS A 14 7.46 4.73 5.23
C HIS A 14 6.86 5.54 6.38
N GLN A 15 5.61 6.00 6.26
CA GLN A 15 4.92 6.66 7.37
C GLN A 15 4.76 5.76 8.60
N LEU A 16 4.34 4.51 8.40
CA LEU A 16 4.22 3.52 9.49
C LEU A 16 5.59 3.23 10.13
N TRP A 17 6.63 3.11 9.30
CA TRP A 17 7.99 2.88 9.75
C TRP A 17 8.55 4.07 10.54
N GLU A 18 8.31 5.30 10.10
CA GLU A 18 8.69 6.52 10.82
C GLU A 18 7.96 6.66 12.15
N GLN A 19 6.64 6.40 12.18
CA GLN A 19 5.85 6.43 13.41
C GLN A 19 6.28 5.34 14.41
N ALA A 20 6.73 4.18 13.92
CA ALA A 20 7.25 3.10 14.73
C ALA A 20 8.70 3.33 15.22
N GLY A 21 9.35 4.44 14.85
CA GLY A 21 10.72 4.78 15.26
C GLY A 21 11.81 4.16 14.38
N ARG A 22 11.48 3.83 13.13
CA ARG A 22 12.39 3.29 12.10
C ARG A 22 13.16 2.02 12.52
N PRO A 23 12.47 0.96 12.94
CA PRO A 23 13.11 -0.34 13.18
C PRO A 23 13.70 -0.91 11.88
N GLU A 24 15.01 -1.05 11.81
CA GLU A 24 15.77 -1.47 10.62
C GLU A 24 15.36 -2.87 10.10
N SER A 25 14.89 -3.76 10.99
CA SER A 25 14.45 -5.11 10.61
C SER A 25 12.95 -5.25 10.28
N LYS A 26 12.15 -4.19 10.40
CA LYS A 26 10.68 -4.28 10.20
C LYS A 26 10.16 -3.55 8.97
N GLU A 27 11.00 -2.91 8.18
CA GLU A 27 10.57 -2.24 6.94
C GLU A 27 9.80 -3.18 6.01
N ASN A 28 10.27 -4.41 5.81
CA ASN A 28 9.56 -5.43 5.01
C ASN A 28 8.17 -5.79 5.56
N GLN A 29 8.00 -5.82 6.88
CA GLN A 29 6.71 -6.08 7.52
C GLN A 29 5.74 -4.93 7.24
N PHE A 30 6.20 -3.69 7.40
CA PHE A 30 5.41 -2.49 7.11
C PHE A 30 5.08 -2.37 5.62
N TRP A 31 6.00 -2.74 4.73
CA TRP A 31 5.78 -2.79 3.29
C TRP A 31 4.69 -3.80 2.92
N LEU A 32 4.80 -5.03 3.41
CA LEU A 32 3.80 -6.09 3.17
C LEU A 32 2.43 -5.70 3.70
N GLU A 33 2.35 -5.06 4.88
CA GLU A 33 1.09 -4.61 5.46
C GLU A 33 0.46 -3.45 4.66
N ALA A 34 1.27 -2.48 4.23
CA ALA A 34 0.84 -1.40 3.36
C ALA A 34 0.37 -1.92 1.98
N GLU A 35 1.11 -2.85 1.38
CA GLU A 35 0.74 -3.50 0.12
C GLU A 35 -0.59 -4.21 0.26
N ARG A 36 -0.76 -5.01 1.31
CA ARG A 36 -1.99 -5.80 1.51
C ARG A 36 -3.21 -4.90 1.65
N GLN A 37 -3.11 -3.82 2.43
CA GLN A 37 -4.20 -2.85 2.57
C GLN A 37 -4.53 -2.15 1.25
N LEU A 38 -3.52 -1.64 0.54
CA LEU A 38 -3.74 -0.93 -0.72
C LEU A 38 -4.25 -1.85 -1.82
N LYS A 39 -3.75 -3.09 -1.89
CA LYS A 39 -4.20 -4.10 -2.84
C LYS A 39 -5.65 -4.48 -2.60
N GLU A 40 -6.08 -4.64 -1.34
CA GLU A 40 -7.47 -4.90 -1.02
C GLU A 40 -8.39 -3.71 -1.34
N GLU A 41 -7.90 -2.48 -1.11
CA GLU A 41 -8.61 -1.24 -1.44
C GLU A 41 -8.71 -1.01 -2.96
N GLN A 42 -7.67 -1.35 -3.72
CA GLN A 42 -7.66 -1.35 -5.18
C GLN A 42 -8.59 -2.42 -5.73
N ILE A 43 -8.50 -3.66 -5.26
CA ILE A 43 -9.39 -4.74 -5.67
C ILE A 43 -10.85 -4.36 -5.39
N ARG A 44 -11.15 -3.76 -4.24
CA ARG A 44 -12.50 -3.25 -3.93
C ARG A 44 -12.93 -2.09 -4.83
N ARG A 45 -12.02 -1.19 -5.22
CA ARG A 45 -12.32 -0.10 -6.17
C ARG A 45 -12.57 -0.65 -7.57
N GLU A 46 -11.69 -1.52 -8.04
CA GLU A 46 -11.74 -2.12 -9.38
C GLU A 46 -12.97 -3.03 -9.54
N LEU A 47 -13.35 -3.77 -8.49
CA LEU A 47 -14.60 -4.55 -8.46
C LEU A 47 -15.87 -3.69 -8.43
N LYS A 48 -15.81 -2.43 -7.99
CA LYS A 48 -16.96 -1.52 -7.91
C LYS A 48 -17.19 -0.67 -9.17
N THR A 49 -16.23 -0.65 -10.09
CA THR A 49 -16.41 -0.08 -11.42
C THR A 49 -16.27 -1.19 -12.46
N PRO A 50 -17.29 -2.03 -12.70
CA PRO A 50 -17.47 -2.54 -14.03
C PRO A 50 -17.78 -1.34 -14.94
N ASP A 51 -17.00 -1.21 -16.01
CA ASP A 51 -17.22 -0.35 -17.18
C ASP A 51 -17.92 1.01 -16.96
N ASN A 52 -17.12 2.07 -17.00
CA ASN A 52 -17.62 3.39 -17.38
C ASN A 52 -16.87 3.85 -18.64
N LEU A 53 -16.95 3.03 -19.70
CA LEU A 53 -16.60 3.39 -21.09
C LEU A 53 -17.88 3.71 -21.87
#